data_AF-A0A961BHK7-F1
#
_entry.id   AF-A0A961BHK7-F1
#
_cell.length_a   1.000
_cell.length_b   1.000
_cell.length_c   1.000
_cell.angle_alpha   90.00
_cell.angle_beta   90.00
_cell.angle_gamma   90.00
#
_symmetry.space_group_name_H-M   'P 1'
#
loop_
_entity.id
_entity.type
_entity.pdbx_description
1 polymer ?
#
loop_
_entity_poly.entity_id
_entity_poly.type
_entity_poly.pdbx_seq_one_letter_code
_entity_poly.pdbx_strand_id
1 'polypeptide(L)'
;MDTPSPESDLQLVREAIFTGQKIQAIKHLRELTGLGLAEAKAEVERMELELRASAPDMFTVPPPGKGCSAVWVIGGAVIGALGWGLWH
;
A
#
# COMPACT_ATOMS: atom_id res chain seq x y z
N MET A 1 22.88 -15.36 8.45
CA MET A 1 22.17 -15.25 9.74
C MET A 1 21.36 -13.98 9.65
N ASP A 2 20.29 -14.00 8.85
CA ASP A 2 19.33 -12.91 8.78
C ASP A 2 18.27 -13.23 9.83
N THR A 3 18.56 -12.92 11.08
CA THR A 3 17.53 -12.96 12.12
C THR A 3 16.58 -11.82 11.77
N PRO A 4 15.34 -12.08 11.30
CA PRO A 4 14.40 -10.99 11.07
C PRO A 4 14.25 -10.26 12.41
N SER A 5 14.61 -8.98 12.42
CA SER A 5 14.41 -8.14 13.58
C SER A 5 12.90 -8.06 13.83
N PRO A 6 12.42 -8.26 15.07
CA PRO A 6 10.98 -8.18 15.39
C PRO A 6 10.33 -6.85 14.97
N GLU A 7 11.13 -5.81 14.74
CA GLU A 7 10.68 -4.53 14.19
C GLU A 7 10.15 -4.65 12.75
N SER A 8 10.77 -5.47 11.90
CA SER A 8 10.35 -5.69 10.51
C SER A 8 9.03 -6.45 10.44
N ASP A 9 8.84 -7.48 11.27
CA ASP A 9 7.60 -8.24 11.28
C ASP A 9 6.42 -7.44 11.84
N LEU A 10 6.65 -6.58 12.83
CA LEU A 10 5.62 -5.64 13.31
C LEU A 10 5.21 -4.65 12.21
N GLN A 11 6.14 -4.25 11.34
CA GLN A 11 5.83 -3.41 10.20
C GLN A 11 4.95 -4.14 9.18
N LEU A 12 5.21 -5.43 8.94
CA LEU A 12 4.35 -6.28 8.10
C LEU A 12 2.92 -6.40 8.66
N VAL A 13 2.77 -6.51 9.99
CA VAL A 13 1.45 -6.51 10.65
C VAL A 13 0.69 -5.21 10.35
N ARG A 14 1.35 -4.05 10.52
CA ARG A 14 0.73 -2.74 10.25
C ARG A 14 0.37 -2.57 8.79
N GLU A 15 1.25 -2.96 7.87
CA GLU A 15 0.99 -2.86 6.43
C GLU A 15 -0.15 -3.79 5.98
N ALA A 16 -0.22 -5.00 6.53
CA ALA A 16 -1.33 -5.90 6.34
C ALA A 16 -2.66 -5.30 6.85
N ILE A 17 -2.64 -4.55 7.96
CA ILE A 17 -3.82 -3.82 8.45
C ILE A 17 -4.24 -2.72 7.49
N PHE A 18 -3.31 -1.88 7.02
CA PHE A 18 -3.62 -0.80 6.07
C PHE A 18 -4.20 -1.31 4.77
N THR A 19 -3.70 -2.45 4.28
CA THR A 19 -4.16 -3.09 3.04
C THR A 19 -5.41 -3.95 3.21
N GLY A 20 -5.97 -4.04 4.43
CA GLY A 20 -7.16 -4.85 4.73
C GLY A 20 -6.90 -6.37 4.79
N GLN A 21 -5.65 -6.80 4.76
CA GLN A 21 -5.21 -8.20 4.82
C GLN A 21 -5.18 -8.74 6.26
N LYS A 22 -6.32 -8.68 6.97
CA LYS A 22 -6.40 -9.03 8.41
C LYS A 22 -5.89 -10.43 8.74
N ILE A 23 -6.10 -11.40 7.86
CA ILE A 23 -5.63 -12.78 8.08
C ILE A 23 -4.09 -12.84 8.11
N GLN A 24 -3.42 -12.08 7.25
CA GLN A 24 -1.94 -11.99 7.25
C GLN A 24 -1.44 -11.28 8.50
N ALA A 25 -2.08 -10.16 8.88
CA ALA A 25 -1.75 -9.46 10.12
C ALA A 25 -1.85 -10.37 11.35
N ILE A 26 -2.92 -11.17 11.45
CA ILE A 26 -3.14 -12.14 12.52
C ILE A 26 -2.06 -13.22 12.49
N LYS A 27 -1.72 -13.75 11.31
CA LYS A 27 -0.68 -14.77 11.17
C LYS A 27 0.68 -14.26 11.66
N HIS A 28 1.12 -13.12 11.15
CA HIS A 28 2.38 -12.50 11.57
C HIS A 28 2.40 -12.19 13.07
N LEU A 29 1.31 -11.62 13.61
CA LEU A 29 1.24 -11.33 15.03
C LEU A 29 1.36 -12.59 15.89
N ARG A 30 0.74 -13.70 15.48
CA ARG A 30 0.85 -15.00 16.17
C ARG A 30 2.26 -15.57 16.11
N GLU A 31 2.93 -15.45 14.97
CA GLU A 31 4.30 -15.93 14.80
C GLU A 31 5.28 -15.15 15.70
N LEU A 32 5.02 -13.86 15.93
CA LEU A 32 5.85 -13.01 16.79
C LEU A 32 5.59 -13.15 18.28
N THR A 33 4.31 -13.21 18.67
CA THR A 33 3.90 -13.13 20.08
C THR A 33 3.54 -14.48 20.67
N GLY A 34 3.28 -15.49 19.84
CA GLY A 34 2.77 -16.79 20.26
C GLY A 34 1.30 -16.79 20.69
N LEU A 35 0.57 -15.68 20.48
CA LEU A 35 -0.83 -15.54 20.90
C LEU A 35 -1.76 -16.58 20.24
N GLY A 36 -2.85 -16.90 20.96
CA GLY A 36 -3.96 -17.67 20.40
C GLY A 36 -4.67 -16.91 19.27
N LEU A 37 -5.42 -17.63 18.43
CA LEU A 37 -6.12 -17.04 17.29
C LEU A 37 -7.09 -15.91 17.70
N ALA A 38 -7.83 -16.11 18.80
CA ALA A 38 -8.78 -15.14 19.32
C ALA A 38 -8.08 -13.86 19.83
N GLU A 39 -6.99 -14.02 20.58
CA GLU A 39 -6.21 -12.89 21.11
C GLU A 39 -5.53 -12.11 19.99
N ALA A 40 -4.92 -12.81 19.04
CA ALA A 40 -4.28 -12.17 17.89
C ALA A 40 -5.30 -11.41 17.02
N LYS A 41 -6.51 -11.95 16.85
CA LYS A 41 -7.59 -11.23 16.18
C LYS A 41 -7.96 -9.95 16.94
N ALA A 42 -8.19 -10.05 18.24
CA ALA A 42 -8.57 -8.90 19.07
C ALA A 42 -7.51 -7.79 19.02
N GLU A 43 -6.23 -8.17 19.08
CA GLU A 43 -5.12 -7.22 19.02
C GLU A 43 -4.99 -6.57 17.64
N VAL A 44 -5.17 -7.33 16.54
CA VAL A 44 -5.21 -6.76 15.19
C VAL A 44 -6.38 -5.79 15.01
N GLU A 45 -7.57 -6.11 15.52
CA GLU A 45 -8.72 -5.20 15.46
C GLU A 45 -8.48 -3.93 16.30
N ARG A 46 -7.87 -4.05 17.49
CA ARG A 46 -7.46 -2.91 18.31
C ARG A 46 -6.46 -2.02 17.59
N MET A 47 -5.43 -2.61 16.99
CA MET A 47 -4.42 -1.89 16.21
C MET A 47 -5.03 -1.20 14.98
N GLU A 48 -5.94 -1.86 14.26
CA GLU A 48 -6.65 -1.23 13.13
C GLU A 48 -7.44 -0.01 13.58
N LEU A 49 -8.15 -0.10 14.70
CA LEU A 49 -8.95 1.02 15.22
C LEU A 49 -8.05 2.21 15.59
N GLU A 50 -6.92 1.94 16.25
CA GLU A 50 -5.93 2.94 16.64
C GLU A 50 -5.23 3.57 15.42
N LEU A 51 -4.85 2.75 14.44
CA LEU A 51 -4.25 3.22 13.18
C LEU A 51 -5.24 4.08 12.39
N ARG A 52 -6.52 3.70 12.35
CA ARG A 52 -7.54 4.48 11.66
C ARG A 52 -7.84 5.80 12.37
N ALA A 53 -7.73 5.84 13.69
CA ALA A 53 -7.85 7.08 14.45
C ALA A 53 -6.64 8.01 14.26
N SER A 54 -5.42 7.46 14.17
CA SER A 54 -4.17 8.24 14.09
C SER A 54 -3.74 8.61 12.67
N ALA A 55 -4.05 7.78 11.67
CA ALA A 55 -3.64 7.94 10.28
C ALA A 55 -4.82 7.66 9.32
N PRO A 56 -5.91 8.45 9.37
CA PRO A 56 -7.09 8.22 8.54
C PRO A 56 -6.78 8.29 7.03
N ASP A 57 -5.83 9.13 6.61
CA ASP A 57 -5.45 9.30 5.20
C ASP A 57 -4.84 8.03 4.60
N MET A 58 -4.13 7.22 5.39
CA MET A 58 -3.53 5.97 4.91
C MET A 58 -4.56 4.91 4.53
N PHE A 59 -5.80 5.03 5.01
CA PHE A 59 -6.91 4.14 4.65
C PHE A 59 -7.75 4.65 3.48
N THR A 60 -7.49 5.87 2.99
CA THR A 60 -8.26 6.51 1.90
C THR A 60 -7.42 6.80 0.66
N VAL A 61 -6.10 6.89 0.82
CA VAL A 61 -5.17 7.12 -0.30
C VAL A 61 -4.89 5.80 -1.02
N PRO A 62 -5.20 5.66 -2.33
CA PRO A 62 -4.75 4.51 -3.10
C PRO A 62 -3.21 4.46 -3.05
N PRO A 63 -2.60 3.29 -2.80
CA PRO A 63 -1.16 3.20 -2.58
C PRO A 63 -0.44 3.86 -3.75
N PRO A 64 0.59 4.70 -3.51
CA PRO A 64 1.41 5.23 -4.59
C PRO A 64 2.05 4.03 -5.27
N GLY A 65 1.47 3.65 -6.41
CA GLY A 65 1.92 2.51 -7.18
C GLY A 65 3.37 2.72 -7.57
N LYS A 66 4.28 1.99 -6.93
CA LYS A 66 5.57 1.67 -7.52
C LYS A 66 5.31 0.61 -8.59
N GLY A 67 4.69 1.07 -9.68
CA GLY A 67 4.32 0.29 -10.84
C GLY A 67 4.84 1.00 -12.08
N CYS A 68 5.86 0.41 -12.67
CA CYS A 68 6.51 0.72 -13.93
C CYS A 68 5.55 1.26 -15.03
N SER A 69 6.04 2.18 -15.87
CA SER A 69 5.47 2.62 -17.15
C SER A 69 4.22 3.52 -17.16
N ALA A 70 4.44 4.83 -17.11
CA ALA A 70 3.51 5.81 -17.68
C ALA A 70 4.28 6.93 -18.41
N VAL A 71 5.22 6.52 -19.27
CA VAL A 71 6.00 7.39 -20.18
C VAL A 71 5.18 7.87 -21.39
N TRP A 72 3.87 7.59 -21.46
CA TRP A 72 3.08 7.80 -22.68
C TRP A 72 1.94 8.83 -22.60
N VAL A 73 1.93 9.74 -21.62
CA VAL A 73 0.95 10.86 -21.59
C VAL A 73 1.51 12.17 -22.17
N ILE A 74 2.80 12.24 -22.55
CA ILE A 74 3.42 13.49 -23.07
C ILE A 74 3.63 13.48 -24.61
N GLY A 75 3.25 12.41 -25.30
CA GLY A 75 3.53 12.19 -26.73
C GLY A 75 2.36 12.42 -27.70
N GLY A 76 1.31 13.14 -27.30
CA GLY A 76 0.23 13.56 -28.19
C GLY A 76 0.65 14.78 -29.00
N ALA A 77 1.50 14.54 -30.00
CA ALA A 77 1.98 15.51 -30.95
C ALA A 77 0.86 16.46 -31.38
N VAL A 78 1.14 17.77 -31.22
CA VAL A 78 0.41 18.90 -31.79
C VAL A 78 -0.14 18.53 -33.15
N ILE A 79 -1.43 18.21 -33.14
CA ILE A 79 -2.25 17.90 -34.30
C ILE A 79 -2.15 19.09 -35.27
N GLY A 80 -1.95 18.76 -36.55
CA GLY A 80 -1.61 19.69 -37.62
C GLY A 80 -2.55 20.90 -37.72
N ALA A 81 -1.99 22.07 -37.47
CA ALA A 81 -2.68 23.36 -37.59
C ALA A 81 -1.85 24.45 -38.31
N LEU A 82 -0.87 24.07 -39.12
CA LEU A 82 -0.17 25.02 -40.02
C LEU A 82 -0.15 24.46 -41.44
N GLY A 83 -1.32 24.47 -42.07
CA GLY A 83 -1.38 24.61 -43.51
C GLY A 83 -0.87 26.00 -43.88
N TRP A 84 0.20 26.08 -44.65
CA TRP A 84 0.44 27.17 -45.60
C TRP A 84 1.54 26.77 -46.58
N GLY A 85 1.19 26.76 -47.88
CA GLY A 85 2.17 27.10 -48.92
C GLY A 85 2.63 26.00 -49.89
N LEU A 86 1.75 25.17 -50.47
CA LEU A 86 2.10 24.47 -51.72
C LEU A 86 0.91 24.30 -52.68
N TRP A 87 0.48 25.40 -53.29
CA TRP A 87 -0.18 25.47 -54.61
C TRP A 87 0.16 26.82 -55.25
N HIS A 88 1.08 26.82 -56.22
CA HIS A 88 0.95 27.39 -57.58
C HIS A 88 2.32 27.65 -58.21
#